data_AF-A0A0L8VG53-F1
#
_entry.id   AF-A0A0L8VG53-F1
#
_cell.length_a   1.000
_cell.length_b   1.000
_cell.length_c   1.000
_cell.angle_alpha   90.00
_cell.angle_beta   90.00
_cell.angle_gamma   90.00
#
_symmetry.space_group_name_H-M   'P 1'
#
loop_
_entity.id
_entity.type
_entity.pdbx_description
1 polymer ?
#
loop_
_entity_poly.entity_id
_entity_poly.type
_entity_poly.pdbx_seq_one_letter_code
_entity_poly.pdbx_strand_id
1 'polypeptide(L)'
;MPECVFFSKNGYCTQSPDCQYLHIDPASKIPKCENYEMGFCPLGSSCPRRHIKKVFCQRYMTGFCPLGKDECDMEHPQFIIPDEGSRLRIKRDDEINTRKMDEEKERRLNAIINGEV
;
A
#
# COMPACT_ATOMS: atom_id res chain seq x y z
N MET A 1 7.33 -34.01 -1.17
CA MET A 1 8.24 -34.33 -2.29
C MET A 1 9.19 -33.15 -2.48
N PRO A 2 10.51 -33.35 -2.60
CA PRO A 2 11.46 -32.23 -2.72
C PRO A 2 11.37 -31.50 -4.08
N GLU A 3 11.95 -30.30 -4.15
CA GLU A 3 11.99 -29.47 -5.36
C GLU A 3 12.98 -30.02 -6.40
N CYS A 4 12.66 -29.86 -7.69
CA CYS A 4 13.53 -30.26 -8.79
C CYS A 4 14.68 -29.25 -8.94
N VAL A 5 15.92 -29.70 -8.72
CA VAL A 5 17.12 -28.83 -8.83
C VAL A 5 17.31 -28.28 -10.24
N PHE A 6 17.01 -29.07 -11.27
CA PHE A 6 17.13 -28.65 -12.68
C PHE A 6 16.12 -27.57 -13.02
N PHE A 7 14.86 -27.75 -12.60
CA PHE A 7 13.82 -26.76 -12.84
C PHE A 7 14.07 -25.46 -12.05
N SER A 8 14.48 -25.58 -10.78
CA SER A 8 14.76 -24.42 -9.90
C SER A 8 15.92 -23.56 -10.40
N LYS A 9 16.95 -24.17 -11.02
CA LYS A 9 18.11 -23.44 -11.57
C LYS A 9 17.93 -22.97 -13.01
N ASN A 10 17.40 -23.82 -13.88
CA ASN A 10 17.39 -23.58 -15.32
C ASN A 10 16.01 -23.14 -15.84
N GLY A 11 14.95 -23.24 -15.03
CA GLY A 11 13.57 -22.96 -15.44
C GLY A 11 12.96 -24.04 -16.35
N TYR A 12 13.70 -25.11 -16.65
CA TYR A 12 13.20 -26.25 -17.42
C TYR A 12 13.81 -27.56 -16.92
N CYS A 13 13.07 -28.65 -17.08
CA CYS A 13 13.51 -30.01 -16.74
C CYS A 13 13.30 -30.91 -17.95
N THR A 14 14.33 -31.68 -18.32
CA THR A 14 14.29 -32.62 -19.45
C THR A 14 13.39 -33.82 -19.21
N GLN A 15 13.09 -34.13 -17.94
CA GLN A 15 12.17 -35.21 -17.55
C GLN A 15 10.71 -34.73 -17.41
N SER A 16 10.41 -33.47 -17.71
CA SER A 16 9.03 -32.99 -17.74
C SER A 16 8.31 -33.61 -18.95
N PRO A 17 7.16 -34.30 -18.80
CA PRO A 17 6.18 -34.18 -17.71
C PRO A 17 6.21 -35.24 -16.59
N ASP A 18 7.02 -36.31 -16.69
CA ASP A 18 7.04 -37.42 -15.71
C ASP A 18 8.03 -37.20 -14.55
N CYS A 19 8.45 -35.96 -14.33
CA CYS A 19 9.39 -35.66 -13.27
C CYS A 19 8.72 -35.91 -11.90
N GLN A 20 9.12 -36.98 -11.24
CA GLN A 20 9.08 -37.05 -9.77
C GLN A 20 9.89 -35.84 -9.28
N TYR A 21 9.50 -35.00 -8.33
CA TYR A 21 10.14 -33.71 -7.94
C TYR A 21 9.31 -32.53 -8.43
N LEU A 22 9.12 -31.58 -7.52
CA LEU A 22 8.21 -30.47 -7.73
C LEU A 22 8.85 -29.37 -8.60
N HIS A 23 8.17 -28.99 -9.67
CA HIS A 23 8.52 -27.83 -10.51
C HIS A 23 7.90 -26.56 -9.94
N ILE A 24 8.66 -25.83 -9.10
CA ILE A 24 8.25 -24.51 -8.58
C ILE A 24 9.00 -23.43 -9.37
N ASP A 25 8.26 -22.47 -9.92
CA ASP A 25 8.85 -21.33 -10.60
C ASP A 25 9.60 -20.43 -9.59
N PRO A 26 10.89 -20.11 -9.81
CA PRO A 26 11.67 -19.32 -8.87
C PRO A 26 11.09 -17.91 -8.66
N ALA A 27 10.44 -17.32 -9.66
CA ALA A 27 9.81 -16.01 -9.53
C ALA A 27 8.55 -16.05 -8.64
N SER A 28 7.95 -17.22 -8.45
CA SER A 28 6.82 -17.42 -7.53
C SER A 28 7.26 -17.58 -6.07
N LYS A 29 8.56 -17.81 -5.81
CA LYS A 29 9.14 -17.82 -4.46
C LYS A 29 9.39 -16.41 -3.90
N ILE A 30 9.51 -15.41 -4.77
CA ILE A 30 9.75 -14.02 -4.38
C ILE A 30 8.42 -13.41 -3.90
N PRO A 31 8.35 -12.89 -2.66
CA PRO A 31 7.12 -12.27 -2.18
C PRO A 31 6.76 -11.04 -3.01
N LYS A 32 5.46 -10.77 -3.10
CA LYS A 32 4.92 -9.57 -3.74
C LYS A 32 5.38 -8.30 -3.00
N CYS A 33 5.62 -7.24 -3.74
CA CYS A 33 5.98 -5.94 -3.17
C CYS A 33 4.74 -5.22 -2.62
N GLU A 34 4.70 -4.99 -1.31
CA GLU A 34 3.60 -4.28 -0.64
C GLU A 34 3.45 -2.84 -1.14
N ASN A 35 4.57 -2.13 -1.33
CA ASN A 35 4.56 -0.76 -1.83
C ASN A 35 4.04 -0.68 -3.28
N TYR A 36 4.45 -1.62 -4.13
CA TYR A 36 3.96 -1.68 -5.50
C TYR A 36 2.47 -2.06 -5.56
N GLU A 37 2.00 -2.91 -4.64
CA GLU A 37 0.58 -3.25 -4.52
C GLU A 37 -0.28 -2.04 -4.10
N MET A 38 0.29 -1.09 -3.34
CA MET A 38 -0.34 0.22 -3.08
C MET A 38 -0.27 1.19 -4.27
N GLY A 39 0.39 0.79 -5.36
CA GLY A 39 0.46 1.54 -6.63
C GLY A 39 1.85 2.09 -6.96
N PHE A 40 2.72 2.31 -5.97
CA PHE A 40 4.05 2.88 -6.23
C PHE A 40 5.12 2.34 -5.28
N CYS A 41 6.19 1.79 -5.86
CA CYS A 41 7.37 1.36 -5.11
C CYS A 41 8.52 2.36 -5.29
N PRO A 42 9.08 2.94 -4.21
CA PRO A 42 10.16 3.93 -4.30
C PRO A 42 11.47 3.34 -4.86
N LEU A 43 11.66 2.02 -4.75
CA LEU A 43 12.83 1.32 -5.27
C LEU A 43 12.75 1.05 -6.79
N GLY A 44 11.58 1.25 -7.41
CA GLY A 44 11.39 1.04 -8.84
C GLY A 44 11.86 -0.34 -9.33
N SER A 45 12.60 -0.38 -10.43
CA SER A 45 13.11 -1.62 -11.04
C SER A 45 14.16 -2.35 -10.21
N SER A 46 14.76 -1.69 -9.21
CA SER A 46 15.76 -2.29 -8.32
C SER A 46 15.13 -2.93 -7.08
N CYS A 47 13.80 -3.05 -7.02
CA CYS A 47 13.14 -3.67 -5.88
C CYS A 47 13.44 -5.18 -5.81
N PRO A 48 13.86 -5.71 -4.65
CA PRO A 48 14.08 -7.15 -4.46
C PRO A 48 12.77 -7.96 -4.41
N ARG A 49 11.63 -7.29 -4.29
CA ARG A 49 10.30 -7.92 -4.26
C ARG A 49 9.65 -7.88 -5.63
N ARG A 50 8.74 -8.83 -5.88
CA ARG A 50 8.08 -8.96 -7.18
C ARG A 50 7.07 -7.83 -7.40
N HIS A 51 7.24 -7.09 -8.50
CA HIS A 51 6.27 -6.12 -9.00
C HIS A 51 5.30 -6.81 -9.97
N ILE A 52 4.03 -6.92 -9.58
CA ILE A 52 2.98 -7.54 -10.39
C ILE A 52 2.17 -6.42 -11.03
N LYS A 53 2.32 -6.23 -12.35
CA LYS A 53 1.47 -5.31 -13.11
C LYS A 53 0.09 -5.91 -13.25
N LYS A 54 -0.91 -5.23 -12.71
CA LYS A 54 -2.30 -5.65 -12.82
C LYS A 54 -3.05 -4.71 -13.77
N VAL A 55 -4.01 -5.27 -14.49
CA VAL A 55 -4.82 -4.52 -15.45
C VAL A 55 -6.01 -3.93 -14.70
N PHE A 56 -6.13 -2.61 -14.73
CA PHE A 56 -7.24 -1.90 -14.10
C PHE A 56 -8.55 -2.17 -14.82
N CYS A 57 -9.62 -2.34 -14.05
CA CYS A 57 -10.96 -2.40 -14.60
C CYS A 57 -11.38 -1.03 -15.14
N GLN A 58 -11.56 -0.93 -16.46
CA GLN A 58 -12.00 0.31 -17.09
C GLN A 58 -13.34 0.81 -16.54
N ARG A 59 -14.30 -0.09 -16.28
CA ARG A 59 -15.63 0.26 -15.75
C ARG A 59 -15.54 0.82 -14.32
N TYR A 60 -14.72 0.20 -13.49
CA TYR A 60 -14.47 0.70 -12.13
C TYR A 60 -13.78 2.06 -12.15
N MET A 61 -12.81 2.25 -13.05
CA MET A 61 -12.16 3.54 -13.25
C MET A 61 -13.15 4.64 -13.67
N THR A 62 -14.16 4.31 -14.47
CA THR A 62 -15.26 5.24 -14.83
C THR A 62 -16.28 5.47 -13.70
N GLY A 63 -16.12 4.79 -12.55
CA GLY A 63 -16.87 5.05 -11.32
C GLY A 63 -17.69 3.86 -10.81
N PHE A 64 -18.07 2.92 -11.67
CA PHE A 64 -18.90 1.78 -11.25
C PHE A 64 -18.67 0.54 -12.13
N CYS A 65 -18.39 -0.60 -11.49
CA CYS A 65 -18.35 -1.90 -12.15
C CYS A 65 -19.53 -2.76 -11.67
N PRO A 66 -20.38 -3.28 -12.58
CA PRO A 66 -21.57 -4.05 -12.21
C PRO A 66 -21.27 -5.41 -11.57
N LEU A 67 -20.08 -5.96 -11.80
CA LEU A 67 -19.60 -7.21 -11.17
C LEU A 67 -19.11 -7.00 -9.73
N GLY A 68 -19.07 -5.75 -9.24
CA GLY A 68 -18.47 -5.45 -7.95
C GLY A 68 -16.96 -5.71 -7.93
N LYS A 69 -16.35 -5.57 -6.74
CA LYS A 69 -14.89 -5.70 -6.57
C LYS A 69 -14.39 -7.14 -6.49
N ASP A 70 -15.21 -8.04 -5.98
CA ASP A 70 -14.80 -9.40 -5.65
C ASP A 70 -14.99 -10.36 -6.84
N GLU A 71 -15.95 -10.08 -7.75
CA GLU A 71 -16.27 -10.94 -8.89
C GLU A 71 -15.73 -10.43 -10.23
N CYS A 72 -15.05 -9.28 -10.27
CA CYS A 72 -14.47 -8.76 -11.51
C CYS A 72 -13.09 -9.37 -11.78
N ASP A 73 -12.85 -9.86 -13.00
CA ASP A 73 -11.53 -10.38 -13.42
C ASP A 73 -10.40 -9.34 -13.44
N MET A 74 -10.76 -8.05 -13.47
CA MET A 74 -9.82 -6.94 -13.54
C MET A 74 -9.64 -6.30 -12.16
N GLU A 75 -8.50 -5.65 -11.92
CA GLU A 75 -8.20 -5.09 -10.61
C GLU A 75 -9.04 -3.84 -10.32
N HIS A 76 -9.65 -3.82 -9.13
CA HIS A 76 -10.27 -2.66 -8.50
C HIS A 76 -9.38 -2.19 -7.34
N PRO A 77 -8.63 -1.07 -7.48
CA PRO A 77 -7.73 -0.60 -6.44
C PRO A 77 -8.51 -0.18 -5.19
N GLN A 78 -8.08 -0.68 -4.04
CA GLN A 78 -8.58 -0.22 -2.76
C GLN A 78 -7.76 0.99 -2.29
N PHE A 79 -8.44 2.04 -1.84
CA PHE A 79 -7.77 3.18 -1.21
C PHE A 79 -7.36 2.79 0.21
N ILE A 80 -6.11 2.35 0.37
CA ILE A 80 -5.52 2.02 1.66
C ILE A 80 -4.63 3.19 2.07
N ILE A 81 -4.98 3.86 3.17
CA ILE A 81 -4.10 4.87 3.79
C ILE A 81 -3.26 4.13 4.85
N PRO A 82 -1.92 4.07 4.71
CA PRO A 82 -1.06 3.56 5.77
C PRO A 82 -1.26 4.36 7.07
N ASP A 83 -1.13 3.71 8.22
CA ASP A 83 -1.44 4.27 9.55
C ASP A 83 -0.81 5.65 9.80
N GLU A 84 0.39 5.92 9.28
CA GLU A 84 1.06 7.22 9.41
C GLU A 84 0.30 8.39 8.76
N GLY A 85 -0.48 8.15 7.70
CA GLY A 85 -1.35 9.13 7.08
C GLY A 85 -2.63 9.42 7.88
N SER A 86 -2.96 8.56 8.85
CA SER A 86 -4.11 8.77 9.74
C SER A 86 -3.87 9.90 10.74
N ARG A 87 -2.61 10.20 11.08
CA ARG A 87 -2.23 11.33 11.93
C ARG A 87 -2.43 12.68 11.25
N LEU A 88 -2.46 12.69 9.92
CA LEU A 88 -2.79 13.85 9.08
C LEU A 88 -4.30 13.99 8.86
N ARG A 89 -5.15 13.17 9.49
CA ARG A 89 -6.59 13.40 9.49
C ARG A 89 -6.85 14.78 10.09
N ILE A 90 -7.65 15.56 9.37
CA ILE A 90 -8.21 16.82 9.86
C ILE A 90 -8.95 16.48 11.15
N LYS A 91 -8.35 16.86 12.27
CA LYS A 91 -8.97 16.70 13.58
C LYS A 91 -10.12 17.69 13.66
N ARG A 92 -11.20 17.30 14.34
CA ARG A 92 -12.28 18.24 14.65
C ARG A 92 -11.74 19.37 15.51
N ASP A 93 -12.30 20.56 15.35
CA ASP A 93 -11.90 21.76 16.09
C ASP A 93 -11.86 21.55 17.61
N ASP A 94 -12.71 20.69 18.17
CA ASP A 94 -12.72 20.33 19.60
C ASP A 94 -11.45 19.58 20.08
N GLU A 95 -10.75 18.88 19.20
CA GLU A 95 -9.59 18.03 19.52
C GLU A 95 -8.25 18.75 19.28
N ILE A 96 -8.28 19.88 18.56
CA ILE A 96 -7.15 20.78 18.41
C ILE A 96 -7.26 21.75 19.57
N ASN A 97 -6.31 21.75 20.50
CA ASN A 97 -6.28 22.57 21.73
C ASN A 97 -6.13 24.08 21.44
N THR A 98 -6.91 24.63 20.51
CA THR A 98 -6.94 26.02 20.04
C THR A 98 -7.61 26.88 21.10
N ARG A 99 -8.84 26.57 21.51
CA ARG A 99 -9.60 27.40 22.48
C ARG A 99 -8.85 27.73 23.78
N LYS A 100 -8.30 26.74 24.49
CA LYS A 100 -7.56 26.99 25.74
C LYS A 100 -6.23 27.72 25.53
N MET A 101 -5.50 27.43 24.44
CA MET A 101 -4.25 28.14 24.14
C MET A 101 -4.51 29.57 23.66
N ASP A 102 -5.58 29.81 22.92
CA ASP A 102 -5.99 31.14 22.45
C ASP A 102 -6.45 32.01 23.64
N GLU A 103 -7.24 31.48 24.59
CA GLU A 103 -7.65 32.21 25.80
C GLU A 103 -6.47 32.62 26.71
N GLU A 104 -5.43 31.79 26.81
CA GLU A 104 -4.21 32.13 27.57
C GLU A 104 -3.35 33.15 26.82
N LYS A 105 -3.21 33.01 25.50
CA LYS A 105 -2.51 33.99 24.65
C LYS A 105 -3.20 35.34 24.68
N GLU A 106 -4.53 35.39 24.58
CA GLU A 106 -5.33 36.61 24.67
C GLU A 106 -5.18 37.28 26.04
N ARG A 107 -5.25 36.50 27.13
CA ARG A 107 -4.98 37.04 28.48
C ARG A 107 -3.58 37.63 28.61
N ARG A 108 -2.57 36.94 28.09
CA ARG A 108 -1.19 37.42 28.10
C ARG A 108 -1.02 38.69 27.25
N LEU A 109 -1.67 38.77 26.10
CA LEU A 109 -1.67 39.96 25.24
C LEU A 109 -2.35 41.16 25.91
N ASN A 110 -3.49 40.93 26.55
CA ASN A 110 -4.22 41.97 27.28
C ASN A 110 -3.43 42.48 28.49
N ALA A 111 -2.71 41.62 29.21
CA ALA A 111 -1.82 42.04 30.30
C ALA A 111 -0.66 42.92 29.80
N ILE A 112 -0.09 42.62 28.61
CA ILE A 112 0.96 43.44 27.99
C ILE A 112 0.40 44.81 27.55
N ILE A 113 -0.80 44.84 26.97
CA ILE A 113 -1.46 46.08 26.51
C ILE A 113 -1.84 46.98 27.70
N ASN A 114 -2.29 46.38 28.81
CA ASN A 114 -2.68 47.11 30.02
C ASN A 114 -1.50 47.48 30.94
N GLY A 115 -0.27 47.04 30.62
CA GLY A 115 0.93 47.38 31.37
C GLY A 115 1.07 46.68 32.73
N GLU A 116 0.43 45.50 32.90
CA GLU A 116 0.48 44.68 34.12
C GLU A 116 1.62 43.64 34.10
N VAL A 117 2.70 43.92 33.34
CA VAL A 117 3.90 43.08 33.21
C VAL A 117 5.14 43.86 33.59
#